data_AF-A0A7Y2CB40-F1
#
_entry.id   AF-A0A7Y2CB40-F1
#
_cell.length_a   1.000
_cell.length_b   1.000
_cell.length_c   1.000
_cell.angle_alpha   90.00
_cell.angle_beta   90.00
_cell.angle_gamma   90.00
#
_symmetry.space_group_name_H-M   'P 1'
#
loop_
_entity.id
_entity.type
_entity.pdbx_description
1 polymer ?
#
loop_
_entity_poly.entity_id
_entity_poly.type
_entity_poly.pdbx_seq_one_letter_code
_entity_poly.pdbx_strand_id
1 'polypeptide(L)'
;MIPHGQDEDPASLAKSVSIVPTAGAAKSLAVQIDRDGKQYLVGAKMDLEAELIRDWRRPMYNYESGKVTYGDYETDAYHLFVVEDDQSIHFAVTGVVKIMKSGRVLHEQFPAEFGLAFDGSPDMPGVGKMRYWEETVGK
;
A
#
# COMPACT_ATOMS: atom_id res chain seq x y z
N MET A 1 7.52 -30.12 -3.98
CA MET A 1 8.25 -29.23 -4.91
C MET A 1 8.91 -28.17 -4.05
N ILE A 2 10.23 -28.00 -4.15
CA ILE A 2 10.94 -26.98 -3.39
C ILE A 2 11.14 -25.79 -4.34
N PRO A 3 10.63 -24.58 -4.04
CA PRO A 3 10.57 -23.46 -4.98
C PRO A 3 11.91 -22.71 -5.04
N HIS A 4 13.00 -23.41 -5.38
CA HIS A 4 14.32 -22.82 -5.63
C HIS A 4 15.15 -23.73 -6.54
N GLY A 5 16.23 -23.20 -7.09
CA GLY A 5 17.17 -23.98 -7.90
C GLY A 5 17.74 -25.15 -7.10
N GLN A 6 18.08 -26.26 -7.78
CA GLN A 6 18.67 -27.43 -7.12
C GLN A 6 19.99 -27.10 -6.40
N ASP A 7 20.71 -26.11 -6.93
CA ASP A 7 22.01 -25.64 -6.41
C ASP A 7 21.90 -24.40 -5.51
N GLU A 8 20.69 -23.87 -5.28
CA GLU A 8 20.49 -22.73 -4.38
C GLU A 8 20.41 -23.21 -2.92
N ASP A 9 21.19 -22.58 -2.04
CA ASP A 9 21.13 -22.82 -0.60
C ASP A 9 19.84 -22.21 -0.01
N PRO A 10 18.90 -23.00 0.51
CA PRO A 10 17.67 -22.48 1.12
C PRO A 10 17.92 -21.55 2.31
N ALA A 11 19.03 -21.75 3.04
CA ALA A 11 19.37 -20.88 4.17
C ALA A 11 19.79 -19.48 3.69
N SER A 12 20.42 -19.38 2.51
CA SER A 12 20.73 -18.09 1.89
C SER A 12 19.47 -17.33 1.49
N LEU A 13 18.45 -18.04 0.97
CA LEU A 13 17.15 -17.48 0.63
C LEU A 13 16.39 -16.99 1.85
N ALA A 14 16.42 -17.74 2.95
CA ALA A 14 15.77 -17.32 4.18
C ALA A 14 16.42 -16.05 4.77
N LYS A 15 17.74 -15.91 4.65
CA LYS A 15 18.49 -14.74 5.15
C LYS A 15 18.22 -13.45 4.37
N SER A 16 17.73 -13.54 3.13
CA SER A 16 17.35 -12.35 2.37
C SER A 16 15.99 -11.77 2.77
N VAL A 17 15.23 -12.46 3.64
CA VAL A 17 13.91 -12.03 4.09
C VAL A 17 14.01 -11.39 5.48
N SER A 18 13.44 -10.21 5.65
CA SER A 18 13.36 -9.52 6.94
C SER A 18 11.97 -8.95 7.20
N ILE A 19 11.58 -8.82 8.47
CA ILE A 19 10.34 -8.13 8.85
C ILE A 19 10.64 -6.63 8.89
N VAL A 20 9.78 -5.85 8.25
CA VAL A 20 9.92 -4.39 8.18
C VAL A 20 9.19 -3.75 9.38
N PRO A 21 9.81 -2.76 10.05
CA PRO A 21 9.12 -1.98 11.07
C PRO A 21 7.87 -1.29 10.50
N THR A 22 6.75 -1.42 11.21
CA THR A 22 5.50 -0.75 10.86
C THR A 22 5.02 0.14 12.01
N ALA A 23 4.39 1.28 11.68
CA ALA A 23 3.77 2.12 12.69
C ALA A 23 2.45 1.51 13.19
N GLY A 24 2.31 1.43 14.51
CA GLY A 24 1.14 0.88 15.18
C GLY A 24 1.18 -0.65 15.23
N ALA A 25 1.54 -1.19 16.40
CA ALA A 25 1.50 -2.64 16.64
C ALA A 25 0.12 -3.20 16.22
N ALA A 26 0.15 -4.30 15.46
CA ALA A 26 -1.02 -5.01 14.93
C ALA A 26 -1.88 -4.28 13.87
N LYS A 27 -1.46 -3.11 13.34
CA LYS A 27 -2.20 -2.43 12.25
C LYS A 27 -1.73 -2.81 10.86
N SER A 28 -0.48 -3.24 10.73
CA SER A 28 0.12 -3.61 9.45
C SER A 28 1.31 -4.53 9.66
N LEU A 29 1.58 -5.37 8.65
CA LEU A 29 2.72 -6.27 8.59
C LEU A 29 3.39 -6.13 7.23
N ALA A 30 4.71 -6.10 7.21
CA ALA A 30 5.46 -6.18 5.97
C ALA A 30 6.69 -7.06 6.09
N VAL A 31 7.04 -7.66 4.96
CA VAL A 31 8.30 -8.35 4.75
C VAL A 31 9.07 -7.66 3.63
N GLN A 32 10.38 -7.59 3.79
CA GLN A 32 11.32 -7.17 2.77
C GLN A 32 12.11 -8.38 2.29
N ILE A 33 12.40 -8.41 1.00
CA ILE A 33 13.26 -9.42 0.38
C ILE A 33 14.34 -8.68 -0.41
N ASP A 34 15.60 -8.92 -0.10
CA ASP A 34 16.73 -8.31 -0.81
C ASP A 34 17.37 -9.34 -1.75
N ARG A 35 17.27 -9.13 -3.07
CA ARG A 35 17.75 -10.10 -4.05
C ARG A 35 18.11 -9.46 -5.39
N ASP A 36 19.21 -9.90 -6.00
CA ASP A 36 19.62 -9.54 -7.36
C ASP A 36 19.71 -8.01 -7.58
N GLY A 37 20.19 -7.28 -6.56
CA GLY A 37 20.31 -5.81 -6.59
C GLY A 37 18.97 -5.09 -6.45
N LYS A 38 17.90 -5.81 -6.08
CA LYS A 38 16.55 -5.28 -5.89
C LYS A 38 16.08 -5.51 -4.47
N GLN A 39 15.30 -4.55 -3.99
CA GLN A 39 14.54 -4.66 -2.76
C GLN A 39 13.08 -4.88 -3.10
N TYR A 40 12.49 -5.93 -2.56
CA TYR A 40 11.08 -6.23 -2.67
C TYR A 40 10.40 -5.94 -1.33
N LEU A 41 9.26 -5.27 -1.34
CA LEU A 41 8.44 -5.05 -0.15
C LEU A 41 7.06 -5.64 -0.39
N VAL A 42 6.60 -6.47 0.55
CA VAL A 42 5.22 -6.97 0.58
C VAL A 42 4.58 -6.51 1.88
N GLY A 43 3.64 -5.58 1.79
CA GLY A 43 2.91 -5.00 2.91
C GLY A 43 1.43 -5.37 2.89
N ALA A 44 0.88 -5.66 4.07
CA ALA A 44 -0.53 -5.90 4.28
C ALA A 44 -1.04 -5.12 5.49
N LYS A 45 -2.15 -4.41 5.30
CA LYS A 45 -2.91 -3.78 6.37
C LYS A 45 -3.70 -4.86 7.09
N MET A 46 -3.63 -4.84 8.42
CA MET A 46 -4.26 -5.84 9.28
C MET A 46 -5.65 -5.40 9.77
N ASP A 47 -5.88 -4.08 9.87
CA ASP A 47 -7.19 -3.50 10.18
C ASP A 47 -7.75 -2.76 8.96
N LEU A 48 -8.52 -3.49 8.14
CA LEU A 48 -9.14 -2.94 6.92
C LEU A 48 -10.27 -1.95 7.23
N GLU A 49 -10.76 -1.91 8.48
CA GLU A 49 -11.85 -1.05 8.90
C GLU A 49 -11.37 0.28 9.51
N ALA A 50 -10.06 0.44 9.75
CA ALA A 50 -9.46 1.63 10.37
C ALA A 50 -9.84 2.95 9.68
N GLU A 51 -10.18 2.89 8.40
CA GLU A 51 -10.54 4.00 7.52
C GLU A 51 -12.05 4.30 7.45
N LEU A 52 -12.90 3.44 8.03
CA LEU A 52 -14.35 3.56 7.92
C LEU A 52 -14.90 4.55 8.96
N ILE A 53 -15.40 5.68 8.49
CA ILE A 53 -16.18 6.60 9.31
C ILE A 53 -17.65 6.13 9.31
N ARG A 54 -18.10 5.59 10.45
CA ARG A 54 -19.42 4.95 10.62
C ARG A 54 -20.58 5.92 10.84
N ASP A 55 -20.30 7.13 11.33
CA ASP A 55 -21.33 8.15 11.57
C ASP A 55 -21.90 8.76 10.28
N TRP A 56 -21.38 8.35 9.12
CA TRP A 56 -21.81 8.81 7.82
C TRP A 56 -22.79 7.81 7.19
N ARG A 57 -23.85 8.32 6.53
CA ARG A 57 -24.93 7.50 5.94
C ARG A 57 -24.44 6.44 4.93
N ARG A 58 -23.25 6.66 4.35
CA ARG A 58 -22.43 5.67 3.62
C ARG A 58 -21.04 5.65 4.24
N PRO A 59 -20.37 4.49 4.38
CA PRO A 59 -19.01 4.47 4.88
C PRO A 59 -18.12 5.40 4.05
N MET A 60 -17.56 6.42 4.71
CA MET A 60 -16.58 7.31 4.13
C MET A 60 -15.19 6.78 4.49
N TYR A 61 -14.34 6.64 3.48
CA TYR A 61 -12.94 6.26 3.66
C TYR A 61 -12.13 7.52 3.93
N ASN A 62 -11.38 7.54 5.02
CA ASN A 62 -10.49 8.66 5.34
C ASN A 62 -9.03 8.19 5.36
N TYR A 63 -8.22 8.81 4.49
CA TYR A 63 -6.79 8.54 4.36
C TYR A 63 -6.05 8.66 5.70
N GLU A 64 -6.28 9.74 6.45
CA GLU A 64 -5.58 10.00 7.71
C GLU A 64 -5.87 8.95 8.78
N SER A 65 -7.11 8.45 8.84
CA SER A 65 -7.45 7.34 9.75
C SER A 65 -6.94 5.98 9.25
N GLY A 66 -6.86 5.82 7.92
CA GLY A 66 -6.51 4.58 7.27
C GLY A 66 -5.02 4.37 7.03
N LYS A 67 -4.19 5.40 7.09
CA LYS A 67 -2.79 5.28 6.69
C LYS A 67 -1.99 4.38 7.63
N VAL A 68 -1.10 3.61 7.05
CA VAL A 68 -0.12 2.74 7.71
C VAL A 68 1.25 2.98 7.08
N THR A 69 2.32 2.58 7.78
CA THR A 69 3.68 2.70 7.28
C THR A 69 4.38 1.35 7.19
N TYR A 70 5.25 1.24 6.19
CA TYR A 70 6.10 0.08 5.93
C TYR A 70 7.53 0.59 5.63
N GLY A 71 8.34 0.73 6.68
CA GLY A 71 9.62 1.43 6.55
C GLY A 71 9.41 2.87 6.06
N ASP A 72 9.95 3.19 4.88
CA ASP A 72 9.85 4.52 4.27
C ASP A 72 8.53 4.78 3.51
N TYR A 73 7.70 3.75 3.33
CA TYR A 73 6.44 3.87 2.62
C TYR A 73 5.29 4.22 3.56
N GLU A 74 4.41 5.14 3.14
CA GLU A 74 3.15 5.46 3.79
C GLU A 74 2.00 5.28 2.79
N THR A 75 0.94 4.58 3.18
CA THR A 75 -0.24 4.39 2.31
C THR A 75 -1.46 3.99 3.13
N ASP A 76 -2.65 4.24 2.59
CA ASP A 76 -3.90 3.68 3.09
C ASP A 76 -4.34 2.40 2.36
N ALA A 77 -3.49 1.85 1.47
CA ALA A 77 -3.76 0.63 0.75
C ALA A 77 -4.00 -0.58 1.67
N TYR A 78 -4.79 -1.53 1.20
CA TYR A 78 -4.95 -2.83 1.85
C TYR A 78 -3.72 -3.71 1.68
N HIS A 79 -3.15 -3.70 0.47
CA HIS A 79 -1.92 -4.41 0.15
C HIS A 79 -1.00 -3.51 -0.66
N LEU A 80 0.29 -3.67 -0.43
CA LEU A 80 1.38 -3.00 -1.10
C LEU A 80 2.38 -4.05 -1.60
N PHE A 81 2.74 -3.96 -2.87
CA PHE A 81 3.89 -4.64 -3.43
C PHE A 81 4.83 -3.60 -4.04
N VAL A 82 6.11 -3.67 -3.71
CA VAL A 82 7.14 -2.79 -4.28
C VAL A 82 8.31 -3.63 -4.78
N VAL A 83 8.88 -3.21 -5.89
CA VAL A 83 10.19 -3.63 -6.39
C VAL A 83 11.00 -2.36 -6.63
N GLU A 84 12.10 -2.23 -5.90
CA GLU A 84 12.96 -1.06 -5.94
C GLU A 84 14.39 -1.47 -6.34
N ASP A 85 14.98 -0.75 -7.29
CA ASP A 85 16.40 -0.85 -7.66
C ASP A 85 17.05 0.54 -7.59
N ASP A 86 18.30 0.70 -8.00
CA ASP A 86 19.01 1.99 -7.91
C ASP A 86 18.38 3.13 -8.72
N GLN A 87 17.52 2.84 -9.70
CA GLN A 87 16.99 3.83 -10.64
C GLN A 87 15.50 4.09 -10.45
N SER A 88 14.74 3.09 -10.03
CA SER A 88 13.30 3.11 -10.11
C SER A 88 12.61 2.43 -8.93
N ILE A 89 11.35 2.82 -8.75
CA ILE A 89 10.40 2.19 -7.84
C ILE A 89 9.23 1.73 -8.70
N HIS A 90 9.06 0.42 -8.81
CA HIS A 90 7.86 -0.18 -9.37
C HIS A 90 6.97 -0.65 -8.23
N PHE A 91 5.68 -0.28 -8.24
CA PHE A 91 4.78 -0.66 -7.16
C PHE A 91 3.39 -1.00 -7.67
N ALA A 92 2.70 -1.86 -6.91
CA ALA A 92 1.30 -2.18 -7.08
C ALA A 92 0.57 -2.09 -5.73
N VAL A 93 -0.63 -1.51 -5.74
CA VAL A 93 -1.42 -1.26 -4.53
C VAL A 93 -2.89 -1.56 -4.77
N THR A 94 -3.60 -2.00 -3.72
CA THR A 94 -5.05 -2.28 -3.77
C THR A 94 -5.81 -1.49 -2.72
N GLY A 95 -7.01 -1.03 -3.07
CA GLY A 95 -7.87 -0.28 -2.15
C GLY A 95 -7.18 0.97 -1.62
N VAL A 96 -6.69 1.85 -2.49
CA VAL A 96 -5.77 2.94 -2.14
C VAL A 96 -6.33 4.31 -2.53
N VAL A 97 -6.04 5.33 -1.73
CA VAL A 97 -6.16 6.73 -2.11
C VAL A 97 -4.78 7.30 -2.42
N LYS A 98 -3.78 7.01 -1.56
CA LYS A 98 -2.46 7.62 -1.67
C LYS A 98 -1.35 6.65 -1.27
N ILE A 99 -0.22 6.78 -1.95
CA ILE A 99 1.06 6.17 -1.56
C ILE A 99 2.17 7.21 -1.61
N MET A 100 3.00 7.19 -0.58
CA MET A 100 4.16 8.07 -0.42
C MET A 100 5.38 7.25 -0.06
N LYS A 101 6.56 7.77 -0.41
CA LYS A 101 7.85 7.28 0.08
C LYS A 101 8.68 8.45 0.60
N SER A 102 9.10 8.40 1.86
CA SER A 102 9.96 9.42 2.49
C SER A 102 9.45 10.86 2.27
N GLY A 103 8.13 11.07 2.33
CA GLY A 103 7.48 12.37 2.10
C GLY A 103 7.20 12.73 0.63
N ARG A 104 7.72 11.98 -0.35
CA ARG A 104 7.39 12.15 -1.77
C ARG A 104 6.12 11.37 -2.12
N VAL A 105 5.13 12.04 -2.69
CA VAL A 105 3.93 11.38 -3.25
C VAL A 105 4.35 10.58 -4.48
N LEU A 106 4.06 9.28 -4.48
CA LEU A 106 4.22 8.42 -5.66
C LEU A 106 2.92 8.42 -6.47
N HIS A 107 1.78 8.33 -5.79
CA HIS A 107 0.47 8.46 -6.40
C HIS A 107 -0.55 9.00 -5.37
N GLU A 108 -1.48 9.83 -5.84
CA GLU A 108 -2.62 10.32 -5.07
C GLU A 108 -3.85 10.44 -5.97
N GLN A 109 -4.99 9.92 -5.51
CA GLN A 109 -6.25 10.07 -6.20
C GLN A 109 -6.76 11.51 -6.14
N PHE A 110 -7.11 12.04 -7.31
CA PHE A 110 -7.74 13.35 -7.42
C PHE A 110 -9.23 13.27 -7.12
N PRO A 111 -9.84 14.36 -6.64
CA PRO A 111 -11.28 14.40 -6.49
C PRO A 111 -12.00 14.12 -7.82
N ALA A 112 -12.99 13.24 -7.77
CA ALA A 112 -13.92 12.98 -8.86
C ALA A 112 -15.34 13.35 -8.42
N GLU A 113 -16.23 13.57 -9.39
CA GLU A 113 -17.64 13.81 -9.09
C GLU A 113 -18.31 12.48 -8.69
N PHE A 114 -18.90 12.44 -7.50
CA PHE A 114 -19.63 11.28 -6.99
C PHE A 114 -21.11 11.64 -6.85
N GLY A 115 -21.96 10.88 -7.54
CA GLY A 115 -23.41 11.00 -7.41
C GLY A 115 -24.06 9.97 -6.49
N LEU A 116 -25.38 9.87 -6.59
CA LEU A 116 -26.21 8.95 -5.80
C LEU A 116 -26.21 9.25 -4.29
N ALA A 117 -26.27 10.52 -3.92
CA ALA A 117 -26.49 10.92 -2.53
C ALA A 117 -27.89 10.48 -2.06
N PHE A 118 -27.95 9.77 -0.93
CA PHE A 118 -29.22 9.20 -0.42
C PHE A 118 -30.20 10.23 0.14
N ASP A 119 -29.72 11.44 0.41
CA ASP A 119 -30.52 12.55 0.90
C ASP A 119 -30.96 13.51 -0.21
N GLY A 120 -30.68 13.16 -1.47
CA GLY A 120 -31.00 13.99 -2.63
C GLY A 120 -30.14 15.25 -2.72
N SER A 121 -29.04 15.34 -1.97
CA SER A 121 -28.07 16.43 -2.17
C SER A 121 -27.50 16.38 -3.60
N PRO A 122 -27.05 17.54 -4.14
CA PRO A 122 -26.32 17.56 -5.40
C PRO A 122 -25.11 16.63 -5.38
N ASP A 123 -24.67 16.21 -6.56
CA ASP A 123 -23.40 15.54 -6.76
C ASP A 123 -22.27 16.48 -6.32
N MET A 124 -21.29 15.92 -5.61
CA MET A 124 -20.20 16.69 -5.02
C MET A 124 -18.86 16.02 -5.33
N PRO A 125 -17.76 16.78 -5.41
CA PRO A 125 -16.43 16.19 -5.52
C PRO A 125 -16.11 15.38 -4.26
N GLY A 126 -15.55 14.18 -4.45
CA GLY A 126 -15.08 13.30 -3.39
C GLY A 126 -13.82 12.56 -3.83
N VAL A 127 -13.20 11.81 -2.93
CA VAL A 127 -12.03 10.98 -3.26
C VAL A 127 -12.40 9.52 -3.08
N GLY A 128 -12.34 8.77 -4.17
CA GLY A 128 -12.62 7.34 -4.18
C GLY A 128 -11.35 6.52 -4.02
N LYS A 129 -11.48 5.37 -3.34
CA LYS A 129 -10.41 4.36 -3.33
C LYS A 129 -10.31 3.67 -4.68
N MET A 130 -9.12 3.68 -5.27
CA MET A 130 -8.82 2.80 -6.40
C MET A 130 -8.82 1.35 -5.95
N ARG A 131 -9.42 0.49 -6.76
CA ARG A 131 -9.37 -0.96 -6.53
C ARG A 131 -7.97 -1.52 -6.73
N TYR A 132 -7.27 -1.01 -7.74
CA TYR A 132 -5.91 -1.39 -8.10
C TYR A 132 -5.21 -0.20 -8.76
N TRP A 133 -3.92 -0.04 -8.48
CA TRP A 133 -3.03 0.84 -9.23
C TRP A 133 -1.63 0.24 -9.28
N GLU A 134 -0.97 0.40 -10.41
CA GLU A 134 0.38 -0.07 -10.67
C GLU A 134 1.13 0.95 -11.50
N GLU A 135 2.37 1.25 -11.10
CA GLU A 135 3.17 2.27 -11.74
C GLU A 135 4.66 2.03 -11.52
N THR A 136 5.49 2.57 -12.42
CA THR A 136 6.93 2.69 -12.24
C THR A 136 7.31 4.16 -12.25
N VAL A 137 8.02 4.60 -11.22
CA VAL A 137 8.51 5.98 -11.08
C VAL A 137 10.03 5.99 -10.90
N GLY A 138 10.68 7.03 -11.42
CA GLY A 138 12.12 7.26 -11.17
C GLY A 138 12.38 7.73 -9.74
N LYS A 139 13.49 7.29 -9.15
CA LYS A 139 13.93 7.72 -7.81
C LYS A 139 14.29 9.20 -7.72
#